data_AF-A0A964U7Y1-F1
#
_entry.id   AF-A0A964U7Y1-F1
#
_cell.length_a   1.000
_cell.length_b   1.000
_cell.length_c   1.000
_cell.angle_alpha   90.00
_cell.angle_beta   90.00
_cell.angle_gamma   90.00
#
_symmetry.space_group_name_H-M   'P 1'
#
loop_
_entity.id
_entity.type
_entity.pdbx_description
1 polymer ?
#
loop_
_entity_poly.entity_id
_entity_poly.type
_entity_poly.pdbx_seq_one_letter_code
_entity_poly.pdbx_strand_id
1 'polypeptide(L)' 'ALAGGERLKAGMMSPHGLEFTARARWPLDEDSAASDPAYGGGKRGAKA' A
#
# COMPACT_ATOMS: atom_id res chain seq x y z
N ALA A 1 1.97 16.46 -3.04
CA ALA A 1 2.43 16.37 -1.63
C ALA A 1 1.30 16.44 -0.59
N LEU A 2 0.12 16.99 -0.91
CA LEU A 2 -0.97 17.23 0.05
C LEU A 2 -1.45 15.97 0.80
N ALA A 3 -1.88 14.93 0.08
CA ALA A 3 -2.42 13.71 0.70
C ALA A 3 -1.46 13.03 1.69
N GLY A 4 -0.15 13.07 1.43
CA GLY A 4 0.86 12.55 2.37
C GLY A 4 0.96 13.40 3.65
N GLY A 5 0.89 14.73 3.51
CA GLY A 5 0.90 15.64 4.66
C GLY A 5 -0.37 15.53 5.52
N GLU A 6 -1.53 15.29 4.89
CA GLU A 6 -2.79 15.04 5.60
C GLU A 6 -2.73 13.73 6.40
N ARG A 7 -2.18 12.67 5.81
CA ARG A 7 -1.97 11.39 6.50
C ARG A 7 -1.00 11.50 7.69
N LEU A 8 0.08 12.27 7.53
CA LEU A 8 1.02 12.54 8.62
C LEU A 8 0.35 13.28 9.78
N LYS A 9 -0.43 14.33 9.49
CA LYS A 9 -1.18 15.08 10.52
C LYS A 9 -2.20 14.21 11.25
N ALA A 10 -2.81 13.26 10.54
CA ALA A 10 -3.73 12.28 11.11
C ALA A 10 -3.03 11.14 11.88
N GLY A 11 -1.70 11.14 11.98
CA GLY A 11 -0.93 10.09 12.66
C GLY A 11 -0.92 8.75 11.93
N MET A 12 -1.35 8.71 10.65
CA MET A 12 -1.35 7.52 9.81
C MET A 12 0.06 7.23 9.28
N MET A 13 0.97 6.84 10.17
CA MET A 13 2.32 6.38 9.85
C MET A 13 2.54 4.97 10.39
N SER A 14 3.27 4.13 9.65
CA SER A 14 3.78 2.88 10.23
C SER A 14 4.89 3.24 11.24
N PRO A 15 4.91 2.61 12.44
CA PRO A 15 5.99 2.75 13.40
C PRO A 15 7.33 2.24 12.85
N HIS A 16 7.31 1.39 11.83
CA HIS A 16 8.49 0.83 11.18
C HIS A 16 8.50 1.23 9.70
N GLY A 17 9.33 2.22 9.36
CA GLY A 17 9.36 2.85 8.03
C GLY A 17 9.75 1.95 6.84
N LEU A 18 9.98 0.66 7.07
CA LEU A 18 10.38 -0.31 6.04
C LEU A 18 9.32 -1.37 5.75
N GLU A 19 8.16 -1.32 6.41
CA GLU A 19 7.06 -2.28 6.19
C GLU A 19 6.23 -1.98 4.93
N PHE A 20 6.52 -0.87 4.26
CA PHE A 20 5.76 -0.45 3.09
C PHE A 20 6.20 -1.19 1.83
N THR A 21 5.23 -1.72 1.08
CA THR A 21 5.43 -2.30 -0.25
C THR A 21 4.64 -1.52 -1.30
N ALA A 22 5.28 -1.21 -2.42
CA ALA A 22 4.62 -0.52 -3.51
C ALA A 22 3.53 -1.40 -4.14
N ARG A 23 2.27 -0.94 -4.14
CA ARG A 23 1.17 -1.63 -4.84
C ARG A 23 0.72 -0.80 -6.03
N ALA A 24 1.13 -1.22 -7.22
CA ALA A 24 0.89 -0.49 -8.47
C ALA A 24 -0.60 -0.34 -8.83
N ARG A 25 -1.46 -1.24 -8.32
CA ARG A 25 -2.90 -1.26 -8.58
C ARG A 25 -3.67 -1.37 -7.26
N TRP A 26 -3.48 -0.38 -6.39
CA TRP A 26 -4.19 -0.23 -5.12
C TRP A 26 -5.63 0.28 -5.38
N PRO A 27 -6.69 -0.48 -5.04
CA PRO A 27 -8.07 -0.01 -5.16
C PRO A 27 -8.31 1.23 -4.30
N LEU A 28 -9.10 2.20 -4.77
CA LEU A 28 -9.41 3.42 -4.01
C LEU A 28 -10.10 3.15 -2.67
N ASP A 29 -10.84 2.03 -2.59
CA ASP A 29 -11.49 1.55 -1.38
C ASP A 29 -10.54 0.71 -0.51
N GLU A 30 -10.47 1.03 0.78
CA GLU A 30 -9.59 0.38 1.76
C GLU A 30 -10.02 -1.07 2.04
N ASP A 31 -11.32 -1.35 2.08
CA ASP A 31 -11.84 -2.70 2.36
C ASP A 31 -11.49 -3.66 1.21
N SER A 32 -11.68 -3.18 -0.02
CA SER A 32 -11.26 -3.89 -1.24
C SER A 32 -9.74 -4.07 -1.30
N ALA A 33 -8.96 -3.05 -0.91
CA ALA A 33 -7.50 -3.15 -0.89
C ALA A 33 -6.95 -4.13 0.16
N ALA A 34 -7.69 -4.36 1.25
CA ALA A 34 -7.35 -5.31 2.29
C ALA A 34 -7.82 -6.75 1.95
N SER A 35 -9.03 -6.89 1.42
CA SER A 35 -9.69 -8.20 1.24
C SER A 35 -9.39 -8.85 -0.11
N ASP A 36 -9.27 -8.05 -1.18
CA ASP A 36 -9.02 -8.53 -2.54
C ASP A 36 -8.07 -7.58 -3.29
N PRO A 37 -6.79 -7.51 -2.88
CA PRO A 37 -5.82 -6.71 -3.59
C PRO A 37 -5.66 -7.27 -5.01
N ALA A 38 -5.95 -6.43 -6.02
CA ALA A 38 -5.83 -6.77 -7.45
C ALA A 38 -4.44 -7.33 -7.85
N TYR A 39 -3.43 -7.15 -7.00
CA TYR A 39 -2.15 -7.83 -7.11
C TYR A 39 -1.60 -8.17 -5.71
N GLY A 40 -1.52 -9.47 -5.39
CA GLY A 40 -0.79 -9.94 -4.21
C GLY A 40 0.72 -9.71 -4.36
N GLY A 41 1.39 -9.29 -3.28
CA GLY A 41 2.84 -9.15 -3.23
C GLY A 41 3.54 -10.50 -3.29
N GLY A 42 3.65 -11.11 -4.47
CA GLY A 42 4.20 -12.46 -4.57
C GLY A 42 4.34 -13.09 -5.95
N LYS A 43 3.78 -12.52 -7.02
CA LYS A 43 4.07 -13.02 -8.37
C LYS A 43 5.42 -12.49 -8.84
N ARG A 44 6.51 -13.10 -8.34
CA ARG A 44 7.78 -13.14 -9.08
C ARG A 44 7.44 -13.77 -10.43
N GLY A 45 7.49 -12.97 -11.50
CA GLY A 45 7.36 -13.51 -12.86
C GLY A 45 8.42 -14.60 -13.08
N ALA A 46 8.23 -15.43 -14.10
CA ALA A 46 9.10 -16.55 -14.49
C ALA A 46 10.52 -16.13 -14.98
N LYS A 47 11.15 -15.18 -14.29
CA LYS A 47 12.49 -14.65 -14.55
C LYS A 47 13.24 -14.40 -13.23
N ALA A 48 13.05 -15.31 -12.27
CA ALA A 48 13.95 -15.49 -11.14
C ALA A 48 15.06 -16.48 -11.56
#